data_AF-A0A2T0LQU9-F1
#
_entry.id   AF-A0A2T0LQU9-F1
#
_cell.length_a   1.000
_cell.length_b   1.000
_cell.length_c   1.000
_cell.angle_alpha   90.00
_cell.angle_beta   90.00
_cell.angle_gamma   90.00
#
_symmetry.space_group_name_H-M   'P 1'
#
loop_
_entity.id
_entity.type
_entity.pdbx_description
1 polymer ?
#
loop_
_entity_poly.entity_id
_entity_poly.type
_entity_poly.pdbx_seq_one_letter_code
_entity_poly.pdbx_strand_id
1 'polypeptide(L)'
;MHVLVTEARFGDSAETVRRLREDGCRVSTCHTRAGLCKALAPASRCPLDEQAAVDLLVDVRSGDDELTAREFGAVCAVRARVPVAVVDADPDRAPVLPIGLEARAVGIRGRQLLAACASWRRVHQPGGAGR
;
A
#
# COMPACT_ATOMS: atom_id res chain seq x y z
N MET A 1 5.39 2.58 10.63
CA MET A 1 5.22 2.82 9.20
C MET A 1 3.74 2.89 8.93
N HIS A 2 3.27 3.97 8.31
CA HIS A 2 1.92 4.13 7.82
C HIS A 2 1.87 3.75 6.35
N VAL A 3 1.19 2.64 6.07
CA VAL A 3 1.01 2.10 4.72
C VAL A 3 -0.39 2.43 4.23
N LEU A 4 -0.48 2.97 3.02
CA LEU A 4 -1.73 3.10 2.28
C LEU A 4 -1.84 1.93 1.30
N VAL A 5 -2.97 1.23 1.29
CA VAL A 5 -3.16 0.04 0.45
C VAL A 5 -4.28 0.29 -0.57
N THR A 6 -3.98 -0.06 -1.82
CA THR A 6 -4.93 -0.19 -2.94
C THR A 6 -4.98 -1.64 -3.42
N GLU A 7 -6.02 -1.98 -4.17
CA GLU A 7 -6.18 -3.30 -4.77
C GLU A 7 -6.82 -3.22 -6.15
N ALA A 8 -6.40 -4.11 -7.06
CA ALA A 8 -7.00 -4.25 -8.39
C ALA A 8 -8.40 -4.87 -8.31
N ARG A 9 -8.54 -5.97 -7.55
CA ARG A 9 -9.82 -6.67 -7.34
C ARG A 9 -10.20 -6.69 -5.87
N PHE A 10 -11.51 -6.83 -5.62
CA PHE A 10 -12.02 -6.87 -4.25
C PHE A 10 -11.43 -8.03 -3.46
N GLY A 11 -10.74 -7.70 -2.37
CA GLY A 11 -10.17 -8.69 -1.47
C GLY A 11 -8.74 -9.12 -1.79
N ASP A 12 -8.15 -8.68 -2.91
CA ASP A 12 -6.73 -8.98 -3.21
C ASP A 12 -5.83 -8.52 -2.07
N SER A 13 -6.14 -7.37 -1.45
CA SER A 13 -5.34 -6.80 -0.37
C SER A 13 -5.60 -7.41 1.00
N ALA A 14 -6.62 -8.26 1.19
CA ALA A 14 -7.10 -8.65 2.51
C ALA A 14 -5.99 -9.32 3.36
N GLU A 15 -5.28 -10.28 2.77
CA GLU A 15 -4.19 -10.99 3.44
C GLU A 15 -2.98 -10.08 3.69
N THR A 16 -2.61 -9.27 2.70
CA THR A 16 -1.51 -8.28 2.83
C THR A 16 -1.78 -7.28 3.95
N VAL A 17 -3.00 -6.74 4.02
CA VAL A 17 -3.44 -5.82 5.07
C VAL A 17 -3.42 -6.49 6.45
N ARG A 18 -3.89 -7.74 6.54
CA ARG A 18 -3.85 -8.51 7.79
C ARG A 18 -2.42 -8.66 8.29
N ARG A 19 -1.52 -9.17 7.46
CA ARG A 19 -0.11 -9.40 7.83
C ARG A 19 0.63 -8.11 8.18
N LEU A 20 0.44 -7.03 7.41
CA LEU A 20 1.03 -5.72 7.73
C LEU A 20 0.60 -5.22 9.11
N ARG A 21 -0.68 -5.39 9.46
CA ARG A 21 -1.19 -5.00 10.78
C ARG A 21 -0.64 -5.88 11.89
N GLU A 22 -0.55 -7.19 11.68
CA GLU A 22 0.08 -8.13 12.62
C GLU A 22 1.56 -7.77 12.86
N ASP A 23 2.26 -7.34 11.82
CA ASP A 23 3.61 -6.80 11.88
C ASP A 23 3.67 -5.35 12.41
N GLY A 24 2.56 -4.81 12.92
CA GLY A 24 2.47 -3.51 13.58
C GLY A 24 2.60 -2.29 12.67
N CYS A 25 2.45 -2.44 11.36
CA CYS A 25 2.26 -1.31 10.46
C CYS A 25 0.85 -0.70 10.66
N ARG A 26 0.76 0.64 10.65
CA ARG A 26 -0.54 1.33 10.55
C ARG A 26 -1.00 1.21 9.10
N VAL A 27 -2.20 0.69 8.86
CA VAL A 27 -2.69 0.45 7.49
C VAL A 27 -3.98 1.21 7.22
N SER A 28 -3.93 2.15 6.27
CA SER A 28 -5.09 2.80 5.66
C SER A 28 -5.39 2.19 4.29
N THR A 29 -6.64 2.32 3.82
CA THR A 29 -7.06 1.92 2.46
C THR A 29 -7.61 3.12 1.70
N CYS A 30 -7.51 3.11 0.36
CA CYS A 30 -8.05 4.20 -0.47
C CYS A 30 -9.57 4.13 -0.69
N HIS A 31 -10.18 2.96 -0.53
CA HIS A 31 -11.60 2.75 -0.80
C HIS A 31 -12.36 2.25 0.43
N THR A 32 -13.68 2.45 0.41
CA THR A 32 -14.62 1.85 1.35
C THR A 32 -14.98 0.43 0.92
N ARG A 33 -15.76 -0.29 1.75
CA ARG A 33 -16.31 -1.60 1.37
C ARG A 33 -17.22 -1.53 0.14
N ALA A 34 -17.85 -0.39 -0.12
CA ALA A 34 -18.65 -0.14 -1.31
C ALA A 34 -17.80 0.11 -2.57
N GLY A 35 -16.46 0.10 -2.45
CA GLY A 35 -15.54 0.32 -3.58
C GLY A 35 -15.33 1.79 -3.96
N LEU A 36 -15.96 2.73 -3.26
CA LEU A 36 -15.80 4.15 -3.52
C LEU A 36 -14.51 4.70 -2.90
N CYS A 37 -13.83 5.58 -3.63
CA CYS A 37 -12.70 6.36 -3.12
C CYS A 37 -13.11 7.14 -1.86
N LYS A 38 -12.29 7.05 -0.80
CA LYS A 38 -12.55 7.73 0.48
C LYS A 38 -12.59 9.24 0.39
N ALA A 39 -11.86 9.85 -0.54
CA ALA A 39 -11.91 11.30 -0.76
C ALA A 39 -13.25 11.76 -1.34
N LEU A 40 -13.99 10.85 -1.99
CA LEU A 40 -15.29 11.13 -2.61
C LEU A 40 -16.48 10.73 -1.72
N ALA A 41 -16.22 10.01 -0.62
CA ALA A 41 -17.27 9.58 0.29
C ALA A 41 -17.67 10.71 1.26
N PRO A 42 -18.97 10.87 1.57
CA PRO A 42 -19.44 11.89 2.52
C PRO A 42 -18.74 11.75 3.89
N ALA A 43 -18.34 12.88 4.46
CA ALA A 43 -17.67 12.98 5.77
C ALA A 43 -16.39 12.13 5.93
N SER A 44 -15.78 11.70 4.81
CA SER A 44 -14.53 10.95 4.79
C SER A 44 -13.37 11.85 4.33
N ARG A 45 -12.13 11.43 4.63
CA ARG A 45 -10.90 12.12 4.20
C ARG A 45 -10.00 11.17 3.42
N CYS A 46 -9.21 11.73 2.51
CA CYS A 46 -8.14 11.01 1.85
C CYS A 46 -7.02 10.72 2.87
N PRO A 47 -6.54 9.48 2.99
CA PRO A 47 -5.38 9.19 3.85
C PRO A 47 -4.11 9.95 3.48
N LEU A 48 -3.97 10.40 2.22
CA LEU A 48 -2.83 11.22 1.77
C LEU A 48 -2.92 12.68 2.25
N ASP A 49 -4.10 13.14 2.69
CA ASP A 49 -4.34 14.50 3.18
C ASP A 49 -4.37 14.55 4.73
N GLU A 50 -4.14 13.43 5.41
CA GLU A 50 -4.09 13.36 6.87
C GLU A 50 -2.77 13.95 7.42
N GLN A 51 -2.82 14.47 8.67
CA GLN A 51 -1.62 15.03 9.32
C GLN A 51 -0.51 13.98 9.52
N ALA A 52 -0.90 12.72 9.76
CA ALA A 52 0.04 11.62 9.80
C ALA A 52 0.34 11.18 8.36
N ALA A 53 1.57 11.47 7.91
CA ALA A 53 1.99 11.18 6.55
C ALA A 53 2.00 9.67 6.27
N VAL A 54 1.56 9.30 5.06
CA VAL A 54 1.73 7.95 4.52
C VAL A 54 3.19 7.79 4.10
N ASP A 55 3.85 6.76 4.64
CA ASP A 55 5.26 6.46 4.34
C ASP A 55 5.42 5.67 3.03
N LEU A 56 4.42 4.86 2.68
CA LEU A 56 4.45 3.94 1.53
C LEU A 56 3.02 3.66 1.04
N LEU A 57 2.82 3.69 -0.28
CA LEU A 57 1.66 3.06 -0.91
C LEU A 57 2.00 1.66 -1.40
N VAL A 58 1.13 0.69 -1.11
CA VAL A 58 1.19 -0.68 -1.62
C VAL A 58 -0.02 -0.94 -2.49
N ASP A 59 0.23 -1.23 -3.76
CA ASP A 59 -0.78 -1.64 -4.73
C ASP A 59 -0.78 -3.16 -4.86
N VAL A 60 -1.88 -3.82 -4.48
CA VAL A 60 -2.00 -5.29 -4.47
C VAL A 60 -2.79 -5.76 -5.68
N ARG A 61 -2.18 -6.62 -6.49
CA ARG A 61 -2.74 -7.02 -7.79
C ARG A 61 -2.82 -8.53 -7.95
N SER A 62 -3.94 -9.04 -8.46
CA SER A 62 -4.09 -10.41 -8.98
C SER A 62 -4.38 -10.45 -10.49
N GLY A 63 -4.26 -9.30 -11.17
CA GLY A 63 -4.71 -9.08 -12.55
C GLY A 63 -3.59 -8.70 -13.52
N ASP A 64 -4.00 -8.27 -14.72
CA ASP A 64 -3.13 -7.89 -15.83
C ASP A 64 -2.42 -6.56 -15.57
N ASP A 65 -1.90 -5.89 -16.60
CA ASP A 65 -1.08 -4.67 -16.52
C ASP A 65 -1.88 -3.34 -16.58
N GLU A 66 -3.20 -3.39 -16.73
CA GLU A 66 -4.05 -2.20 -16.72
C GLU A 66 -4.40 -1.75 -15.29
N LEU A 67 -4.45 -0.43 -15.05
CA LEU A 67 -4.95 0.12 -13.78
C LEU A 67 -6.47 0.13 -13.75
N THR A 68 -7.03 -0.32 -12.64
CA THR A 68 -8.45 -0.17 -12.33
C THR A 68 -8.71 1.13 -11.55
N ALA A 69 -9.97 1.56 -11.51
CA ALA A 69 -10.38 2.74 -10.74
C ALA A 69 -10.07 2.63 -9.24
N ARG A 70 -9.90 1.41 -8.71
CA ARG A 70 -9.57 1.17 -7.29
C ARG A 70 -8.10 1.41 -6.97
N GLU A 71 -7.27 1.42 -8.00
CA GLU A 71 -5.82 1.60 -7.91
C GLU A 71 -5.41 3.05 -8.18
N PHE A 72 -6.37 3.97 -8.40
CA PHE A 72 -6.08 5.40 -8.59
C PHE A 72 -5.35 6.03 -7.41
N GLY A 73 -5.41 5.41 -6.23
CA GLY A 73 -4.54 5.76 -5.10
C GLY A 73 -3.05 5.73 -5.46
N ALA A 74 -2.60 4.80 -6.31
CA ALA A 74 -1.21 4.72 -6.78
C ALA A 74 -0.80 5.97 -7.56
N VAL A 75 -1.67 6.47 -8.44
CA VAL A 75 -1.44 7.72 -9.19
C VAL A 75 -1.38 8.92 -8.22
N CYS A 76 -2.28 8.97 -7.23
CA CYS A 76 -2.27 9.99 -6.20
C CYS A 76 -0.96 9.96 -5.36
N ALA A 77 -0.48 8.77 -4.98
CA ALA A 77 0.76 8.60 -4.24
C ALA A 77 1.97 9.10 -5.05
N VAL A 78 2.09 8.74 -6.34
CA VAL A 78 3.15 9.26 -7.22
C VAL A 78 3.13 10.78 -7.25
N ARG A 79 1.96 11.40 -7.39
CA ARG A 79 1.82 12.87 -7.39
C ARG A 79 2.22 13.50 -6.05
N ALA A 80 1.89 12.83 -4.95
CA ALA A 80 2.27 13.23 -3.59
C ALA A 80 3.73 12.89 -3.23
N ARG A 81 4.49 12.28 -4.17
CA ARG A 81 5.85 11.78 -3.97
C ARG A 81 5.96 10.74 -2.83
N VAL A 82 4.88 10.02 -2.56
CA VAL A 82 4.88 8.85 -1.69
C VAL A 82 5.42 7.66 -2.52
N PRO A 83 6.43 6.92 -2.01
CA PRO A 83 6.91 5.73 -2.69
C PRO A 83 5.79 4.72 -2.97
N VAL A 84 5.82 4.09 -4.14
CA VAL A 84 4.82 3.09 -4.55
C VAL A 84 5.50 1.74 -4.70
N ALA A 85 5.04 0.76 -3.94
CA ALA A 85 5.35 -0.64 -4.13
C ALA A 85 4.14 -1.35 -4.76
N VAL A 86 4.39 -2.20 -5.74
CA VAL A 86 3.38 -3.13 -6.27
C VAL A 86 3.72 -4.50 -5.76
N VAL A 87 2.70 -5.26 -5.34
CA VAL A 87 2.83 -6.65 -4.91
C VAL A 87 1.74 -7.49 -5.55
N ASP A 88 2.03 -8.76 -5.77
CA ASP A 88 0.99 -9.71 -6.17
C ASP A 88 0.15 -10.11 -4.96
N ALA A 89 -1.11 -10.46 -5.19
CA ALA A 89 -1.99 -11.02 -4.15
C ALA A 89 -1.45 -12.37 -3.63
N ASP A 90 -0.76 -13.14 -4.47
CA ASP A 90 0.07 -14.27 -4.06
C ASP A 90 1.42 -13.75 -3.53
N PRO A 91 1.73 -13.93 -2.22
CA PRO A 91 2.90 -13.33 -1.59
C PRO A 91 4.24 -13.83 -2.13
N ASP A 92 4.26 -14.94 -2.86
CA ASP A 92 5.46 -15.55 -3.43
C ASP A 92 5.67 -15.23 -4.91
N ARG A 93 4.64 -14.71 -5.58
CA ARG A 93 4.67 -14.31 -6.98
C ARG A 93 5.29 -12.92 -7.15
N ALA A 94 5.95 -12.73 -8.29
CA ALA A 94 6.41 -11.40 -8.68
C ALA A 94 5.23 -10.60 -9.27
N PRO A 95 5.02 -9.35 -8.86
CA PRO A 95 3.95 -8.52 -9.40
C PRO A 95 4.20 -8.15 -10.86
N VAL A 96 3.11 -7.95 -11.59
CA VAL A 96 3.12 -7.22 -12.86
C VAL A 96 2.97 -5.73 -12.54
N LEU A 97 3.87 -4.89 -13.07
CA LEU A 97 3.76 -3.45 -12.91
C LEU A 97 2.71 -2.90 -13.88
N PRO A 98 1.81 -2.03 -13.42
CA PRO A 98 0.87 -1.36 -14.31
C PRO A 98 1.56 -0.49 -15.36
N ILE A 99 0.98 -0.47 -16.56
CA ILE A 99 1.42 0.37 -17.68
C ILE A 99 1.46 1.85 -17.24
N GLY A 100 2.59 2.51 -17.48
CA GLY A 100 2.80 3.92 -17.14
C GLY A 100 3.29 4.18 -15.71
N LEU A 101 3.40 3.14 -14.86
CA LEU A 101 3.99 3.24 -13.52
C LEU A 101 5.37 2.58 -13.40
N GLU A 102 5.93 2.04 -14.48
CA GLU A 102 7.17 1.26 -14.48
C GLU A 102 8.38 2.05 -13.95
N ALA A 103 8.41 3.36 -14.22
CA ALA A 103 9.47 4.27 -13.76
C ALA A 103 9.18 4.92 -12.40
N ARG A 104 8.02 4.65 -11.79
CA ARG A 104 7.51 5.35 -10.60
C ARG A 104 7.13 4.42 -9.45
N ALA A 105 7.05 3.12 -9.72
CA ALA A 105 6.75 2.09 -8.74
C ALA A 105 7.82 1.00 -8.76
N VAL A 106 7.95 0.29 -7.63
CA VAL A 106 8.83 -0.88 -7.52
C VAL A 106 8.00 -2.14 -7.32
N GLY A 107 8.26 -3.16 -8.14
CA GLY A 107 7.66 -4.47 -7.96
C GLY A 107 8.44 -5.26 -6.92
N ILE A 108 7.79 -5.67 -5.83
CA ILE A 108 8.37 -6.53 -4.80
C ILE A 108 7.43 -7.68 -4.49
N ARG A 109 7.98 -8.80 -3.99
CA ARG A 109 7.14 -9.90 -3.49
C ARG A 109 6.53 -9.53 -2.14
N GLY A 110 5.34 -10.08 -1.83
CA GLY A 110 4.66 -9.83 -0.56
C GLY A 110 5.52 -10.12 0.67
N ARG A 111 6.33 -11.19 0.64
CA ARG A 111 7.28 -11.49 1.73
C ARG A 111 8.35 -10.42 1.95
N GLN A 112 8.80 -9.75 0.88
CA GLN A 112 9.81 -8.68 0.97
C GLN A 112 9.19 -7.41 1.57
N LEU A 113 7.92 -7.13 1.25
CA LEU A 113 7.17 -6.02 1.85
C LEU A 113 7.07 -6.15 3.37
N LEU A 114 6.75 -7.34 3.88
CA LEU A 114 6.66 -7.59 5.34
C LEU A 114 8.01 -7.41 6.02
N ALA A 115 9.08 -7.93 5.43
CA ALA A 115 10.44 -7.72 5.93
C ALA A 115 10.83 -6.22 5.97
N ALA A 116 10.38 -5.43 4.99
CA ALA A 116 10.60 -3.98 4.97
C ALA A 116 9.83 -3.26 6.10
N CYS A 117 8.56 -3.61 6.34
CA CYS A 117 7.76 -3.09 7.47
C CYS A 117 8.48 -3.35 8.81
N ALA A 118 8.90 -4.60 9.04
CA ALA A 118 9.60 -4.99 10.27
C ALA A 118 10.93 -4.25 10.45
N SER A 119 11.69 -4.07 9.36
CA SER A 119 12.97 -3.36 9.39
C SER A 119 12.80 -1.87 9.67
N TRP A 120 11.84 -1.21 9.00
CA TRP A 120 11.53 0.19 9.25
C TRP A 120 11.17 0.43 10.71
N ARG A 121 10.36 -0.46 11.30
CA ARG A 121 9.97 -0.38 12.70
C ARG A 121 11.16 -0.46 13.66
N ARG A 122 12.10 -1.38 13.42
CA ARG A 122 13.30 -1.51 14.27
C ARG A 122 14.13 -0.21 14.28
N VAL A 123 14.22 0.47 13.15
CA VAL A 123 14.99 1.72 13.02
C VAL A 123 14.25 2.93 13.65
N HIS A 124 12.92 2.96 13.59
CA HIS A 124 12.13 4.14 13.96
C HIS A 124 11.35 3.99 15.27
N GLN A 125 11.46 2.87 15.99
CA GLN A 125 10.96 2.74 17.35
C GLN A 125 11.98 3.30 18.35
N PRO A 126 11.68 4.39 19.07
CA PRO A 126 12.54 4.89 20.12
C PRO A 126 12.54 3.88 21.28
N GLY A 127 13.63 3.13 21.41
CA GLY A 127 13.80 2.10 22.45
C GLY A 127 14.65 0.87 22.06
N GLY A 128 15.02 0.73 20.78
CA GLY A 128 15.73 -0.46 20.27
C GLY A 128 17.26 -0.36 20.17
N ALA A 129 17.88 0.76 20.54
CA ALA A 129 19.33 0.90 20.62
C ALA A 129 19.76 0.91 22.09
N GLY A 130 19.89 -0.28 22.68
CA GLY A 130 20.29 -0.42 24.08
C GLY A 130 20.12 -1.84 24.61
N ARG A 131 20.95 -2.76 24.11
CA ARG A 131 21.59 -3.86 24.86
C ARG A 131 22.56 -4.60 23.96
#